data_AF-A0A419EVI3-F1
#
_entry.id   AF-A0A419EVI3-F1
#
_cell.length_a   1.000
_cell.length_b   1.000
_cell.length_c   1.000
_cell.angle_alpha   90.00
_cell.angle_beta   90.00
_cell.angle_gamma   90.00
#
_symmetry.space_group_name_H-M   'P 1'
#
loop_
_entity.id
_entity.type
_entity.pdbx_description
1 polymer ?
#
loop_
_entity_poly.entity_id
_entity_poly.type
_entity_poly.pdbx_seq_one_letter_code
_entity_poly.pdbx_strand_id
1 'polypeptide(L)'
;MRDTLITLIAIIVVIGLIVAFNKYYRQGAGPKAAPARDFSKEASLKPEEGNKLVAVVETSKGTFSFELLPKDAPGTVENFVRLARKGFYDGTIFHRVVPGFVIQGGDPTGTGAGGPGYTIKAEFNARKHVEGTVAMARSDHPDSAGSQFYVCLAPAPHLDRKYTVFGRVIEGMDVVRAINQAPTNENDRPLEDIIMKKVTVQEVTASEE
;
A
#
# COMPACT_ATOMS: atom_id res chain seq x y z
N MET A 1 -31.31 -31.07 29.62
CA MET A 1 -30.04 -31.52 30.25
C MET A 1 -28.93 -31.80 29.25
N ARG A 2 -29.18 -32.41 28.07
CA ARG A 2 -28.12 -32.63 27.05
C ARG A 2 -27.59 -31.33 26.42
N ASP A 3 -28.45 -30.34 26.16
CA ASP A 3 -28.02 -29.10 25.47
C ASP A 3 -27.15 -28.21 26.35
N THR A 4 -27.51 -28.07 27.63
CA THR A 4 -26.72 -27.31 28.61
C THR A 4 -25.33 -27.93 28.84
N LEU A 5 -25.22 -29.26 28.73
CA LEU A 5 -23.95 -29.97 28.86
C LEU A 5 -23.04 -29.79 27.64
N ILE A 6 -23.60 -29.76 26.42
CA ILE A 6 -22.85 -29.51 25.18
C ILE A 6 -22.32 -28.07 25.15
N THR A 7 -23.15 -27.09 25.54
CA THR A 7 -22.72 -25.68 25.60
C THR A 7 -21.61 -25.48 26.65
N LEU A 8 -21.70 -26.14 27.80
CA LEU A 8 -20.67 -26.05 28.84
C LEU A 8 -19.34 -26.67 28.39
N ILE A 9 -19.38 -27.83 27.72
CA ILE A 9 -18.18 -28.47 27.18
C ILE A 9 -17.53 -27.58 26.10
N ALA A 10 -18.32 -26.97 25.20
CA ALA A 10 -17.81 -26.07 24.17
C ALA A 10 -17.12 -24.82 24.77
N ILE A 11 -17.70 -24.23 25.80
CA ILE A 11 -17.10 -23.07 26.50
C ILE A 11 -15.77 -23.46 27.15
N ILE A 12 -15.70 -24.63 27.81
CA ILE A 12 -14.47 -25.11 28.45
C ILE A 12 -13.36 -25.36 27.40
N VAL A 13 -13.71 -25.92 26.24
CA VAL A 13 -12.76 -26.14 25.14
C VAL A 13 -12.24 -24.81 24.57
N VAL A 14 -13.12 -23.83 24.34
CA VAL A 14 -12.73 -22.51 23.81
C VAL A 14 -11.85 -21.75 24.80
N ILE A 15 -12.19 -21.76 26.10
CA ILE A 15 -11.36 -21.14 27.14
C ILE A 15 -10.00 -21.86 27.23
N GLY A 16 -9.99 -23.19 27.15
CA GLY A 16 -8.76 -23.98 27.11
C GLY A 16 -7.85 -23.61 25.94
N LEU A 17 -8.42 -23.41 24.74
CA LEU A 17 -7.69 -22.97 23.55
C LEU A 17 -7.15 -21.54 23.70
N ILE A 18 -7.94 -20.61 24.24
CA ILE A 18 -7.49 -19.23 24.47
C ILE A 18 -6.35 -19.19 25.51
N VAL A 19 -6.46 -19.96 26.59
CA VAL A 19 -5.41 -20.03 27.62
C VAL A 19 -4.15 -20.68 27.07
N ALA A 20 -4.27 -21.75 26.26
CA ALA A 20 -3.13 -22.38 25.60
C ALA A 20 -2.46 -21.44 24.57
N PHE A 21 -3.25 -20.73 23.78
CA PHE A 21 -2.79 -19.74 22.80
C PHE A 21 -2.04 -18.58 23.48
N ASN A 22 -2.57 -18.05 24.59
CA ASN A 22 -1.94 -16.95 25.33
C ASN A 22 -0.68 -17.41 26.09
N LYS A 23 -0.66 -18.67 26.57
CA LYS A 23 0.53 -19.28 27.21
C LYS A 23 1.64 -19.54 26.18
N TYR A 24 1.30 -20.00 24.97
CA TYR A 24 2.24 -20.18 23.87
C TYR A 24 2.95 -18.86 23.50
N TYR A 25 2.23 -17.74 23.46
CA TYR A 25 2.81 -16.41 23.23
C TYR A 25 3.59 -15.85 24.43
N ARG A 26 3.14 -16.07 25.67
CA ARG A 26 3.86 -15.60 26.88
C ARG A 26 5.20 -16.32 27.12
N GLN A 27 5.39 -17.52 26.58
CA GLN A 27 6.65 -18.27 26.71
C GLN A 27 7.70 -17.90 25.65
N GLY A 28 7.45 -16.88 24.81
CA GLY A 28 8.42 -16.42 23.81
C GLY A 28 8.69 -17.40 22.66
N ALA A 29 7.87 -18.46 22.55
CA ALA A 29 7.99 -19.52 21.55
C ALA A 29 7.06 -19.29 20.35
N GLY A 30 6.86 -18.03 19.95
CA GLY A 30 6.35 -17.73 18.61
C GLY A 30 7.33 -18.24 17.54
N PRO A 31 6.90 -18.44 16.28
CA PRO A 31 7.79 -18.85 15.22
C PRO A 31 9.02 -17.94 15.21
N LYS A 32 10.20 -18.54 15.38
CA LYS A 32 11.49 -17.86 15.42
C LYS A 32 11.60 -17.00 14.16
N ALA A 33 11.53 -15.67 14.32
CA ALA A 33 11.75 -14.76 13.21
C ALA A 33 13.07 -15.13 12.55
N ALA A 34 13.01 -15.42 11.24
CA ALA A 34 14.21 -15.58 10.44
C ALA A 34 15.10 -14.35 10.66
N PRO A 35 16.44 -14.49 10.71
CA PRO A 35 17.31 -13.36 10.93
C PRO A 35 16.99 -12.29 9.88
N ALA A 36 16.72 -11.06 10.34
CA ALA A 36 16.52 -9.92 9.48
C ALA A 36 17.78 -9.77 8.62
N ARG A 37 17.65 -9.98 7.31
CA ARG A 37 18.74 -9.75 6.36
C ARG A 37 19.07 -8.26 6.39
N ASP A 38 20.35 -7.95 6.51
CA ASP A 38 20.86 -6.59 6.39
C ASP A 38 20.75 -6.15 4.92
N PHE A 39 19.71 -5.37 4.61
CA PHE A 39 19.42 -4.82 3.28
C PHE A 39 20.11 -3.47 3.03
N SER A 40 21.16 -3.12 3.80
CA SER A 40 21.90 -1.85 3.66
C SER A 40 22.78 -1.75 2.41
N LYS A 41 22.97 -2.84 1.66
CA LYS A 41 23.53 -2.80 0.30
C LYS A 41 22.38 -2.72 -0.70
N GLU A 42 22.40 -1.69 -1.55
CA GLU A 42 21.43 -1.42 -2.63
C GLU A 42 20.81 -2.68 -3.23
N ALA A 43 19.67 -3.10 -2.68
CA ALA A 43 18.90 -4.20 -3.25
C ALA A 43 18.53 -3.81 -4.68
N SER A 44 18.87 -4.69 -5.63
CA SER A 44 18.60 -4.50 -7.04
C SER A 44 17.16 -4.04 -7.26
N LEU A 45 16.97 -3.03 -8.11
CA LEU A 45 15.63 -2.59 -8.52
C LEU A 45 14.90 -3.62 -9.39
N LYS A 46 15.63 -4.66 -9.79
CA LYS A 46 15.11 -5.86 -10.41
C LYS A 46 14.97 -6.92 -9.31
N PRO A 47 13.75 -7.40 -9.02
CA PRO A 47 13.59 -8.52 -8.11
C PRO A 47 14.32 -9.75 -8.67
N GLU A 48 14.82 -10.61 -7.79
CA GLU A 48 15.31 -11.93 -8.17
C GLU A 48 14.24 -12.70 -8.97
N GLU A 49 14.66 -13.61 -9.83
CA GLU A 49 13.73 -14.37 -10.67
C GLU A 49 12.72 -15.14 -9.80
N GLY A 50 11.42 -14.92 -10.04
CA GLY A 50 10.33 -15.46 -9.22
C GLY A 50 9.91 -14.61 -8.02
N ASN A 51 10.63 -13.54 -7.69
CA ASN A 51 10.22 -12.60 -6.64
C ASN A 51 9.36 -11.45 -7.20
N LYS A 52 8.54 -10.88 -6.32
CA LYS A 52 7.77 -9.65 -6.54
C LYS A 52 8.33 -8.54 -5.66
N LEU A 53 8.32 -7.31 -6.18
CA LEU A 53 8.54 -6.11 -5.37
C LEU A 53 7.20 -5.67 -4.80
N VAL A 54 7.12 -5.53 -3.48
CA VAL A 54 5.91 -5.12 -2.77
C VAL A 54 6.21 -3.87 -1.96
N ALA A 55 5.39 -2.84 -2.18
CA ALA A 55 5.34 -1.66 -1.33
C ALA A 55 4.34 -1.90 -0.19
N VAL A 56 4.75 -1.62 1.04
CA VAL A 56 3.90 -1.68 2.24
C VAL A 56 3.71 -0.26 2.75
N VAL A 57 2.46 0.16 2.88
CA VAL A 57 2.07 1.50 3.31
C VAL A 57 1.34 1.40 4.64
N GLU A 58 2.03 1.74 5.72
CA GLU A 58 1.44 1.84 7.05
C GLU A 58 0.82 3.22 7.21
N THR A 59 -0.48 3.28 7.53
CA THR A 59 -1.22 4.55 7.66
C THR A 59 -1.83 4.75 9.05
N SER A 60 -2.45 5.91 9.28
CA SER A 60 -3.31 6.12 10.45
C SER A 60 -4.61 5.28 10.43
N LYS A 61 -5.00 4.70 9.28
CA LYS A 61 -6.21 3.89 9.11
C LYS A 61 -5.94 2.37 9.01
N GLY A 62 -4.68 1.95 9.03
CA GLY A 62 -4.26 0.56 8.86
C GLY A 62 -3.15 0.41 7.83
N THR A 63 -2.81 -0.82 7.48
CA THR A 63 -1.74 -1.12 6.52
C THR A 63 -2.32 -1.75 5.26
N PHE A 64 -1.89 -1.28 4.10
CA PHE A 64 -2.15 -1.94 2.83
C PHE A 64 -0.84 -2.14 2.07
N SER A 65 -0.84 -3.09 1.14
CA SER A 65 0.34 -3.40 0.33
C SER A 65 -0.03 -3.51 -1.14
N PHE A 66 0.91 -3.12 -2.01
CA PHE A 66 0.73 -3.22 -3.45
C PHE A 66 1.98 -3.78 -4.13
N GLU A 67 1.75 -4.64 -5.10
CA GLU A 67 2.77 -5.15 -6.02
C GLU A 67 3.21 -4.00 -6.94
N LEU A 68 4.52 -3.83 -7.10
CA LEU A 68 5.14 -2.93 -8.06
C LEU A 68 5.36 -3.67 -9.39
N LEU A 69 5.20 -2.96 -10.51
CA LEU A 69 5.22 -3.52 -11.87
C LEU A 69 6.43 -3.04 -12.69
N PRO A 70 7.67 -3.46 -12.36
CA PRO A 70 8.89 -2.96 -13.02
C PRO A 70 8.97 -3.35 -14.51
N LYS A 71 8.19 -4.34 -14.96
CA LYS A 71 8.08 -4.69 -16.39
C LYS A 71 7.24 -3.68 -17.18
N ASP A 72 6.24 -3.09 -16.54
CA ASP A 72 5.30 -2.16 -17.18
C ASP A 72 5.75 -0.70 -17.08
N ALA A 73 6.44 -0.33 -16.00
CA ALA A 73 6.88 1.05 -15.72
C ALA A 73 8.22 1.07 -14.93
N PRO A 74 9.34 0.66 -15.54
CA PRO A 74 10.62 0.48 -14.85
C PRO A 74 11.15 1.77 -14.19
N GLY A 75 11.12 2.90 -14.89
CA GLY A 75 11.63 4.18 -14.36
C GLY A 75 10.76 4.73 -13.23
N THR A 76 9.45 4.50 -13.31
CA THR A 76 8.49 4.89 -12.27
C THR A 76 8.66 4.05 -11.01
N VAL A 77 8.81 2.72 -11.16
CA VAL A 77 9.08 1.83 -10.03
C VAL A 77 10.42 2.17 -9.39
N GLU A 78 11.48 2.36 -10.18
CA GLU A 78 12.78 2.81 -9.67
C GLU A 78 12.65 4.09 -8.84
N ASN A 79 11.94 5.08 -9.36
CA ASN A 79 11.72 6.34 -8.66
C ASN A 79 10.98 6.15 -7.34
N PHE A 80 9.88 5.39 -7.33
CA PHE A 80 9.10 5.11 -6.13
C PHE A 80 9.95 4.39 -5.07
N VAL A 81 10.67 3.34 -5.45
CA VAL A 81 11.54 2.56 -4.55
C VAL A 81 12.62 3.44 -3.95
N ARG A 82 13.28 4.27 -4.77
CA ARG A 82 14.31 5.21 -4.31
C ARG A 82 13.75 6.21 -3.29
N LEU A 83 12.55 6.75 -3.52
CA LEU A 83 11.91 7.68 -2.59
C LEU A 83 11.49 6.99 -1.29
N ALA A 84 10.87 5.81 -1.37
CA ALA A 84 10.47 5.03 -0.21
C ALA A 84 11.67 4.64 0.68
N ARG A 85 12.77 4.17 0.08
CA ARG A 85 14.01 3.83 0.82
C ARG A 85 14.66 5.03 1.52
N LYS A 86 14.43 6.24 1.01
CA LYS A 86 14.87 7.49 1.65
C LYS A 86 13.91 7.98 2.73
N GLY A 87 12.81 7.27 3.01
CA GLY A 87 11.76 7.71 3.92
C GLY A 87 10.97 8.91 3.40
N PHE A 88 11.01 9.19 2.08
CA PHE A 88 10.39 10.40 1.52
C PHE A 88 8.88 10.48 1.74
N TYR A 89 8.22 9.32 1.75
CA TYR A 89 6.77 9.24 1.94
C TYR A 89 6.35 9.21 3.41
N ASP A 90 7.30 9.01 4.33
CA ASP A 90 7.00 8.93 5.77
C ASP A 90 6.53 10.31 6.25
N GLY A 91 5.37 10.34 6.92
CA GLY A 91 4.71 11.57 7.35
C GLY A 91 3.90 12.29 6.28
N THR A 92 3.95 11.86 5.02
CA THR A 92 3.07 12.41 3.97
C THR A 92 1.64 11.96 4.16
N ILE A 93 0.68 12.64 3.52
CA ILE A 93 -0.75 12.37 3.69
C ILE A 93 -1.43 11.99 2.38
N PHE A 94 -2.59 11.35 2.49
CA PHE A 94 -3.59 11.34 1.42
C PHE A 94 -4.33 12.68 1.43
N HIS A 95 -3.84 13.65 0.65
CA HIS A 95 -4.37 15.01 0.63
C HIS A 95 -5.65 15.16 -0.21
N ARG A 96 -6.03 14.13 -0.97
CA ARG A 96 -7.23 14.13 -1.82
C ARG A 96 -7.90 12.76 -1.84
N VAL A 97 -9.20 12.73 -1.60
CA VAL A 97 -10.06 11.54 -1.56
C VAL A 97 -11.33 11.83 -2.34
N VAL A 98 -11.53 11.15 -3.47
CA VAL A 98 -12.71 11.31 -4.32
C VAL A 98 -13.50 10.00 -4.30
N PRO A 99 -14.66 9.95 -3.62
CA PRO A 99 -15.50 8.76 -3.57
C PRO A 99 -15.82 8.18 -4.94
N GLY A 100 -15.60 6.88 -5.09
CA GLY A 100 -15.83 6.16 -6.36
C GLY A 100 -14.79 6.47 -7.44
N PHE A 101 -13.69 7.14 -7.12
CA PHE A 101 -12.63 7.45 -8.09
C PHE A 101 -11.24 7.07 -7.57
N VAL A 102 -10.64 7.87 -6.68
CA VAL A 102 -9.27 7.66 -6.20
C VAL A 102 -9.03 8.18 -4.79
N ILE A 103 -8.05 7.59 -4.11
CA ILE A 103 -7.31 8.25 -3.01
C ILE A 103 -5.93 8.65 -3.52
N GLN A 104 -5.49 9.89 -3.27
CA GLN A 104 -4.25 10.45 -3.79
C GLN A 104 -3.37 11.00 -2.66
N GLY A 105 -2.07 10.68 -2.71
CA GLY A 105 -1.07 11.06 -1.72
C GLY A 105 0.33 11.18 -2.31
N GLY A 106 1.35 11.17 -1.44
CA GLY A 106 2.76 11.23 -1.85
C GLY A 106 3.30 12.64 -2.15
N ASP A 107 2.58 13.67 -1.75
CA ASP A 107 3.06 15.06 -1.75
C ASP A 107 3.66 15.39 -0.36
N PRO A 108 4.98 15.72 -0.26
CA PRO A 108 5.61 16.07 1.01
C PRO A 108 5.07 17.35 1.66
N THR A 109 4.42 18.22 0.89
CA THR A 109 3.77 19.44 1.41
C THR A 109 2.32 19.19 1.84
N GLY A 110 1.71 18.08 1.39
CA GLY A 110 0.31 17.77 1.61
C GLY A 110 -0.68 18.73 0.92
N THR A 111 -0.23 19.56 -0.02
CA THR A 111 -1.06 20.59 -0.69
C THR A 111 -1.67 20.13 -2.02
N GLY A 112 -1.11 19.08 -2.61
CA GLY A 112 -1.39 18.62 -3.98
C GLY A 112 -0.47 19.25 -5.04
N ALA A 113 0.33 20.26 -4.67
CA ALA A 113 1.22 20.98 -5.60
C ALA A 113 2.71 20.64 -5.41
N GLY A 114 3.08 19.89 -4.37
CA GLY A 114 4.47 19.53 -4.10
C GLY A 114 4.92 18.25 -4.81
N GLY A 115 6.19 17.91 -4.60
CA GLY A 115 6.84 16.76 -5.23
C GLY A 115 8.29 16.61 -4.77
N PRO A 116 9.08 15.74 -5.42
CA PRO A 116 10.43 15.42 -4.97
C PRO A 116 11.51 16.40 -5.49
N GLY A 117 11.10 17.54 -6.06
CA GLY A 117 12.00 18.53 -6.67
C GLY A 117 12.42 18.23 -8.12
N TYR A 118 11.87 17.18 -8.72
CA TYR A 118 12.10 16.80 -10.12
C TYR A 118 10.89 16.05 -10.67
N THR A 119 10.86 15.82 -11.99
CA THR A 119 9.85 15.02 -12.67
C THR A 119 10.46 13.81 -13.37
N ILE A 120 9.62 12.85 -13.72
CA ILE A 120 9.97 11.63 -14.46
C ILE A 120 9.17 11.52 -15.76
N LYS A 121 9.73 10.83 -16.76
CA LYS A 121 9.05 10.56 -18.03
C LYS A 121 7.87 9.61 -17.82
N ALA A 122 6.81 9.82 -18.59
CA ALA A 122 5.66 8.93 -18.62
C ALA A 122 6.03 7.56 -19.23
N GLU A 123 5.44 6.50 -18.67
CA GLU A 123 5.58 5.12 -19.12
C GLU A 123 4.18 4.53 -19.33
N PHE A 124 3.38 5.17 -20.19
CA PHE A 124 2.01 4.76 -20.46
C PHE A 124 1.97 3.32 -20.98
N ASN A 125 1.14 2.48 -20.35
CA ASN A 125 1.06 1.05 -20.64
C ASN A 125 -0.40 0.59 -20.84
N ALA A 126 -0.57 -0.71 -21.11
CA ALA A 126 -1.88 -1.30 -21.41
C ALA A 126 -2.73 -1.62 -20.17
N ARG A 127 -2.20 -1.41 -18.95
CA ARG A 127 -2.92 -1.67 -17.71
C ARG A 127 -4.13 -0.77 -17.60
N LYS A 128 -5.20 -1.33 -17.03
CA LYS A 128 -6.48 -0.65 -16.84
C LYS A 128 -6.53 0.00 -15.46
N HIS A 129 -7.15 1.17 -15.38
CA HIS A 129 -7.49 1.80 -14.11
C HIS A 129 -8.77 1.15 -13.58
N VAL A 130 -8.61 0.14 -12.74
CA VAL A 130 -9.69 -0.58 -12.03
C VAL A 130 -9.45 -0.47 -10.53
N GLU A 131 -10.40 -0.94 -9.71
CA GLU A 131 -10.22 -0.92 -8.25
C GLU A 131 -8.88 -1.57 -7.84
N GLY A 132 -8.12 -0.88 -7.00
CA GLY A 132 -6.80 -1.31 -6.53
C GLY A 132 -5.63 -0.98 -7.47
N THR A 133 -5.87 -0.44 -8.67
CA THR A 133 -4.78 0.04 -9.54
C THR A 133 -4.03 1.21 -8.87
N VAL A 134 -2.70 1.16 -8.90
CA VAL A 134 -1.82 2.23 -8.39
C VAL A 134 -1.11 2.92 -9.56
N ALA A 135 -1.26 4.23 -9.67
CA ALA A 135 -0.73 5.02 -10.78
C ALA A 135 -0.21 6.39 -10.33
N MET A 136 0.68 6.98 -11.14
CA MET A 136 1.27 8.29 -10.84
C MET A 136 0.28 9.43 -11.10
N ALA A 137 0.18 10.36 -10.15
CA ALA A 137 -0.44 11.65 -10.41
C ALA A 137 0.55 12.55 -11.18
N ARG A 138 0.02 13.47 -12.00
CA ARG A 138 0.79 14.41 -12.80
C ARG A 138 -0.02 15.69 -13.06
N SER A 139 0.67 16.78 -13.41
CA SER A 139 0.02 17.95 -14.01
C SER A 139 -0.28 17.70 -15.49
N ASP A 140 -0.69 18.74 -16.23
CA ASP A 140 -1.11 18.62 -17.63
C ASP A 140 -0.03 18.04 -18.55
N HIS A 141 1.26 18.29 -18.26
CA HIS A 141 2.35 17.76 -19.06
C HIS A 141 2.52 16.25 -18.79
N PRO A 142 2.59 15.37 -19.81
CA PRO A 142 2.74 13.92 -19.62
C PRO A 142 3.92 13.53 -18.70
N ASP A 143 5.08 14.18 -18.88
CA ASP A 143 6.31 13.91 -18.14
C ASP A 143 6.47 14.77 -16.86
N SER A 144 5.35 15.08 -16.18
CA SER A 144 5.35 15.90 -14.95
C SER A 144 5.12 15.12 -13.66
N ALA A 145 4.95 13.80 -13.76
CA ALA A 145 4.88 12.96 -12.57
C ALA A 145 6.15 13.11 -11.73
N GLY A 146 6.01 13.06 -10.41
CA GLY A 146 7.13 13.19 -9.46
C GLY A 146 7.07 12.10 -8.40
N SER A 147 6.45 12.42 -7.26
CA SER A 147 6.27 11.49 -6.12
C SER A 147 4.81 11.16 -5.85
N GLN A 148 3.88 12.00 -6.32
CA GLN A 148 2.47 11.79 -6.04
C GLN A 148 1.92 10.59 -6.78
N PHE A 149 1.14 9.77 -6.08
CA PHE A 149 0.47 8.60 -6.63
C PHE A 149 -0.96 8.52 -6.12
N TYR A 150 -1.77 7.71 -6.79
CA TYR A 150 -3.13 7.43 -6.37
C TYR A 150 -3.46 5.94 -6.46
N VAL A 151 -4.46 5.53 -5.68
CA VAL A 151 -5.07 4.20 -5.73
C VAL A 151 -6.50 4.36 -6.23
N CYS A 152 -6.87 3.62 -7.28
CA CYS A 152 -8.22 3.63 -7.83
C CYS A 152 -9.21 2.90 -6.90
N LEU A 153 -10.37 3.52 -6.69
CA LEU A 153 -11.50 2.98 -5.92
C LEU A 153 -12.57 2.34 -6.80
N ALA A 154 -12.59 2.67 -8.09
CA ALA A 154 -13.49 2.12 -9.09
C ALA A 154 -12.85 2.20 -10.49
N PRO A 155 -13.46 1.57 -11.52
CA PRO A 155 -13.00 1.71 -12.91
C PRO A 155 -12.96 3.17 -13.39
N ALA A 156 -11.81 3.59 -13.92
CA ALA A 156 -11.56 4.93 -14.43
C ALA A 156 -10.95 4.91 -15.85
N PRO A 157 -11.67 4.38 -16.86
CA PRO A 157 -11.12 4.18 -18.21
C PRO A 157 -10.67 5.46 -18.91
N HIS A 158 -11.15 6.63 -18.47
CA HIS A 158 -10.72 7.93 -19.01
C HIS A 158 -9.25 8.26 -18.71
N LEU A 159 -8.62 7.56 -17.76
CA LEU A 159 -7.21 7.66 -17.39
C LEU A 159 -6.31 6.67 -18.16
N ASP A 160 -6.88 5.64 -18.78
CA ASP A 160 -6.13 4.61 -19.49
C ASP A 160 -5.22 5.22 -20.56
N ARG A 161 -3.97 4.74 -20.62
CA ARG A 161 -2.91 5.23 -21.53
C ARG A 161 -2.57 6.73 -21.41
N LYS A 162 -3.03 7.40 -20.34
CA LYS A 162 -2.74 8.82 -20.04
C LYS A 162 -2.03 9.05 -18.72
N TYR A 163 -2.01 8.02 -17.86
CA TYR A 163 -1.33 8.00 -16.57
C TYR A 163 -0.56 6.69 -16.44
N THR A 164 0.64 6.75 -15.86
CA THR A 164 1.51 5.59 -15.69
C THR A 164 1.00 4.72 -14.56
N VAL A 165 0.46 3.55 -14.88
CA VAL A 165 0.17 2.50 -13.90
C VAL A 165 1.47 1.79 -13.56
N PHE A 166 1.83 1.75 -12.28
CA PHE A 166 3.09 1.14 -11.82
C PHE A 166 2.89 0.14 -10.67
N GLY A 167 1.65 -0.06 -10.21
CA GLY A 167 1.36 -1.04 -9.17
C GLY A 167 -0.10 -1.46 -9.09
N ARG A 168 -0.37 -2.42 -8.21
CA ARG A 168 -1.71 -2.91 -7.89
C ARG A 168 -1.77 -3.39 -6.44
N VAL A 169 -2.76 -2.94 -5.69
CA VAL A 169 -3.02 -3.42 -4.31
C VAL A 169 -3.23 -4.93 -4.31
N ILE A 170 -2.51 -5.61 -3.42
CA ILE A 170 -2.59 -7.06 -3.24
C ILE A 170 -3.15 -7.43 -1.87
N GLU A 171 -3.01 -6.56 -0.86
CA GLU A 171 -3.61 -6.73 0.46
C GLU A 171 -4.04 -5.37 1.04
N GLY A 172 -5.06 -5.35 1.90
CA GLY A 172 -5.51 -4.14 2.58
C GLY A 172 -6.43 -3.23 1.75
N MET A 173 -7.19 -3.79 0.79
CA MET A 173 -8.21 -3.00 0.07
C MET A 173 -9.32 -2.46 0.99
N ASP A 174 -9.60 -3.13 2.09
CA ASP A 174 -10.47 -2.64 3.16
C ASP A 174 -9.91 -1.37 3.83
N VAL A 175 -8.59 -1.29 4.03
CA VAL A 175 -7.91 -0.07 4.52
C VAL A 175 -8.03 1.06 3.50
N VAL A 176 -7.79 0.77 2.22
CA VAL A 176 -7.97 1.75 1.12
C VAL A 176 -9.41 2.30 1.11
N ARG A 177 -10.41 1.43 1.29
CA ARG A 177 -11.82 1.83 1.40
C ARG A 177 -12.12 2.61 2.69
N ALA A 178 -11.47 2.28 3.81
CA ALA A 178 -11.60 3.03 5.05
C ALA A 178 -11.03 4.46 4.93
N ILE A 179 -9.96 4.65 4.18
CA ILE A 179 -9.43 5.99 3.82
C ILE A 179 -10.49 6.76 3.02
N ASN A 180 -11.13 6.11 2.05
CA ASN A 180 -12.19 6.71 1.24
C ASN A 180 -13.43 7.16 2.06
N GLN A 181 -13.69 6.54 3.21
CA GLN A 181 -14.84 6.89 4.06
C GLN A 181 -14.58 8.12 4.94
N ALA A 182 -13.38 8.68 4.94
CA ALA A 182 -13.09 9.87 5.72
C ALA A 182 -13.90 11.07 5.21
N PRO A 183 -14.54 11.86 6.09
CA PRO A 183 -15.18 13.11 5.70
C PRO A 183 -14.16 14.05 5.04
N THR A 184 -14.56 14.67 3.93
CA THR A 184 -13.74 15.63 3.18
C THR A 184 -14.36 17.02 3.20
N ASN A 185 -13.54 18.04 2.95
CA ASN A 185 -14.02 19.38 2.62
C ASN A 185 -14.39 19.48 1.12
N GLU A 186 -14.75 20.69 0.67
CA GLU A 186 -15.15 20.98 -0.71
C GLU A 186 -14.04 20.75 -1.76
N ASN A 187 -12.79 20.63 -1.33
CA ASN A 187 -11.63 20.36 -2.20
C ASN A 187 -11.20 18.89 -2.17
N ASP A 188 -12.09 17.99 -1.78
CA ASP A 188 -11.82 16.55 -1.63
C ASP A 188 -10.74 16.22 -0.58
N ARG A 189 -10.32 17.18 0.26
CA ARG A 189 -9.30 16.96 1.30
C ARG A 189 -9.95 16.37 2.54
N PRO A 190 -9.46 15.25 3.11
CA PRO A 190 -9.89 14.76 4.40
C PRO A 190 -9.83 15.84 5.50
N LEU A 191 -10.86 15.91 6.35
CA LEU A 191 -10.90 16.84 7.48
C LEU A 191 -9.87 16.50 8.55
N GLU A 192 -9.53 15.23 8.68
CA GLU A 192 -8.45 14.71 9.51
C GLU A 192 -7.37 14.11 8.62
N ASP A 193 -6.12 14.44 8.89
CA ASP A 193 -5.01 13.97 8.09
C ASP A 193 -4.85 12.44 8.19
N ILE A 194 -4.85 11.80 7.02
CA ILE A 194 -4.57 10.37 6.88
C ILE A 194 -3.11 10.21 6.51
N ILE A 195 -2.29 10.04 7.54
CA ILE A 195 -0.83 10.04 7.46
C ILE A 195 -0.33 8.65 7.03
N MET A 196 0.57 8.61 6.05
CA MET A 196 1.46 7.48 5.77
C MET A 196 2.56 7.50 6.82
N LYS A 197 2.41 6.68 7.86
CA LYS A 197 3.38 6.59 8.96
C LYS A 197 4.71 6.06 8.47
N LYS A 198 4.67 5.06 7.58
CA LYS A 198 5.86 4.44 7.02
C LYS A 198 5.56 3.82 5.66
N VAL A 199 6.48 3.99 4.71
CA VAL A 199 6.42 3.34 3.40
C VAL A 199 7.72 2.59 3.12
N THR A 200 7.61 1.26 3.04
CA THR A 200 8.76 0.39 2.77
C THR A 200 8.55 -0.40 1.49
N VAL A 201 9.65 -0.84 0.87
CA VAL A 201 9.62 -1.78 -0.25
C VAL A 201 10.41 -3.02 0.12
N GLN A 202 9.82 -4.18 -0.11
CA GLN A 202 10.41 -5.49 0.15
C GLN A 202 10.28 -6.40 -1.06
N GLU A 203 11.24 -7.31 -1.22
CA GLU A 203 11.07 -8.44 -2.13
C GLU A 203 10.35 -9.57 -1.39
N VAL A 204 9.32 -10.12 -2.03
CA VAL A 204 8.62 -11.32 -1.56
C VAL A 204 8.73 -12.40 -2.60
N THR A 205 9.01 -13.63 -2.16
CA THR A 205 8.95 -14.80 -3.04
C THR A 205 7.50 -15.01 -3.45
N ALA A 206 7.24 -15.10 -4.75
CA ALA A 206 5.91 -15.51 -5.20
C ALA A 206 5.71 -16.97 -4.76
N SER A 207 4.71 -17.25 -3.93
CA SER A 207 4.23 -18.62 -3.81
C SER A 207 3.71 -19.05 -5.18
N GLU A 208 4.11 -20.23 -5.64
CA GLU A 208 3.48 -20.89 -6.77
C GLU A 208 1.99 -21.05 -6.42
N GLU A 209 1.12 -20.34 -7.16
CA GLU A 209 -0.33 -20.55 -7.14
C GLU A 209 -0.71 -21.75 -8.02
#